data_AF-A0A7W1ZYY2-F1
#
_entry.id   AF-A0A7W1ZYY2-F1
#
_cell.length_a   1.000
_cell.length_b   1.000
_cell.length_c   1.000
_cell.angle_alpha   90.00
_cell.angle_beta   90.00
_cell.angle_gamma   90.00
#
_symmetry.space_group_name_H-M   'P 1'
#
loop_
_entity.id
_entity.type
_entity.pdbx_description
1 polymer ?
#
loop_
_entity_poly.entity_id
_entity_poly.type
_entity_poly.pdbx_seq_one_letter_code
_entity_poly.pdbx_strand_id
1 'polypeptide(L)'
;MNDFVIADTNIISYIFKKDTRGNLYKPHLEGKVAIIAAQTLAELELLPLQNNWSKKRHDELRENLKNYTFIEANQEICLKWAKIRFEAKRNG
;
A
#
# COMPACT_ATOMS: atom_id res chain seq x y z
N MET A 1 20.39 11.74 -1.51
CA MET A 1 19.89 10.64 -0.67
C MET A 1 18.46 10.40 -1.13
N ASN A 2 18.10 9.20 -1.55
CA ASN A 2 16.72 8.96 -1.99
C ASN A 2 15.82 8.94 -0.76
N ASP A 3 14.79 9.78 -0.75
CA ASP A 3 13.76 9.74 0.28
C ASP A 3 12.82 8.56 0.00
N PHE A 4 12.64 7.71 0.99
CA PHE A 4 11.74 6.56 0.93
C PHE A 4 10.44 6.88 1.65
N VAL A 5 9.34 6.36 1.13
CA VAL A 5 8.01 6.47 1.75
C VAL A 5 7.30 5.13 1.66
N ILE A 6 6.66 4.71 2.74
CA ILE A 6 5.82 3.50 2.74
C ILE A 6 4.38 3.94 2.49
N ALA A 7 3.76 3.45 1.42
CA ALA A 7 2.40 3.78 1.05
C ALA A 7 1.44 2.67 1.47
N ASP A 8 0.35 3.04 2.13
CA ASP A 8 -0.73 2.14 2.53
C ASP A 8 -1.75 1.94 1.40
N THR A 9 -2.56 0.87 1.51
CA THR A 9 -3.61 0.46 0.56
C THR A 9 -4.56 1.58 0.21
N ASN A 10 -4.98 2.38 1.19
CA ASN A 10 -5.92 3.48 0.99
C ASN A 10 -5.34 4.54 0.05
N ILE A 11 -4.08 4.91 0.25
CA ILE A 11 -3.41 5.95 -0.54
C ILE A 11 -3.30 5.52 -2.00
N ILE A 12 -2.83 4.29 -2.21
CA ILE A 12 -2.70 3.72 -3.56
C ILE A 12 -4.07 3.59 -4.22
N SER A 13 -5.07 3.12 -3.46
CA SER A 13 -6.45 3.02 -3.94
C SER A 13 -7.02 4.38 -4.36
N TYR A 14 -6.80 5.44 -3.58
CA TYR A 14 -7.26 6.78 -3.92
C TYR A 14 -6.61 7.31 -5.18
N ILE A 15 -5.29 7.15 -5.31
CA ILE A 15 -4.55 7.62 -6.48
C ILE A 15 -4.96 6.83 -7.73
N PHE A 16 -5.01 5.50 -7.66
CA PHE A 16 -5.40 4.64 -8.76
C PHE A 16 -6.83 4.91 -9.24
N LYS A 17 -7.76 5.07 -8.29
CA LYS A 17 -9.17 5.36 -8.60
C LYS A 17 -9.43 6.83 -8.98
N LYS A 18 -8.40 7.68 -8.99
CA LYS A 18 -8.50 9.13 -9.19
C LYS A 18 -9.48 9.80 -8.19
N ASP A 19 -9.54 9.28 -6.98
CA ASP A 19 -10.31 9.84 -5.87
C ASP A 19 -9.70 11.20 -5.45
N THR A 20 -10.54 12.18 -5.11
CA THR A 20 -10.10 13.53 -4.75
C THR A 20 -9.21 13.53 -3.52
N ARG A 21 -9.39 12.58 -2.58
CA ARG A 21 -8.52 12.42 -1.41
C ARG A 21 -7.08 12.10 -1.82
N GLY A 22 -6.86 11.47 -2.97
CA GLY A 22 -5.53 11.16 -3.48
C GLY A 22 -4.68 12.40 -3.74
N ASN A 23 -5.30 13.55 -4.05
CA ASN A 23 -4.58 14.80 -4.28
C ASN A 23 -3.87 15.32 -3.02
N LEU A 24 -4.39 15.01 -1.83
CA LEU A 24 -3.75 15.35 -0.56
C LEU A 24 -2.44 14.57 -0.35
N TYR A 25 -2.34 13.37 -0.94
CA TYR A 25 -1.21 12.46 -0.72
C TYR A 25 -0.15 12.49 -1.82
N LYS A 26 -0.48 12.92 -3.04
CA LYS A 26 0.47 13.03 -4.15
C LYS A 26 1.76 13.77 -3.79
N PRO A 27 1.73 14.95 -3.12
CA PRO A 27 2.97 15.66 -2.76
C PRO A 27 3.88 14.88 -1.81
N HIS A 28 3.34 13.90 -1.07
CA HIS A 28 4.13 13.08 -0.16
C HIS A 28 4.84 11.91 -0.86
N LEU A 29 4.44 11.59 -2.10
CA LEU A 29 5.00 10.52 -2.93
C LEU A 29 5.90 11.07 -4.05
N GLU A 30 5.62 12.27 -4.54
CA GLU A 30 6.38 12.91 -5.61
C GLU A 30 7.87 13.03 -5.25
N GLY A 31 8.75 12.61 -6.17
CA GLY A 31 10.20 12.63 -5.99
C GLY A 31 10.76 11.58 -5.03
N LYS A 32 9.92 10.68 -4.48
CA LYS A 32 10.33 9.64 -3.53
C LYS A 32 10.23 8.24 -4.11
N VAL A 33 10.96 7.31 -3.52
CA VAL A 33 10.79 5.88 -3.78
C VAL A 33 9.63 5.39 -2.90
N ALA A 34 8.49 5.14 -3.53
CA ALA A 34 7.31 4.62 -2.85
C ALA A 34 7.43 3.09 -2.67
N ILE A 35 7.35 2.63 -1.43
CA ILE A 35 7.47 1.23 -1.02
C ILE A 35 6.09 0.73 -0.59
N ILE A 36 5.78 -0.53 -0.91
CA ILE A 36 4.58 -1.23 -0.45
C ILE A 36 4.93 -2.51 0.28
N ALA A 37 4.25 -2.77 1.39
CA ALA A 37 4.41 -4.00 2.16
C ALA A 37 3.61 -5.17 1.54
N ALA A 38 4.02 -6.40 1.86
CA ALA A 38 3.27 -7.63 1.55
C ALA A 38 1.76 -7.53 1.80
N GLN A 39 1.37 -6.98 2.96
CA GLN A 39 -0.03 -6.81 3.34
C GLN A 39 -0.78 -5.86 2.39
N THR A 40 -0.16 -4.72 2.05
CA THR A 40 -0.75 -3.74 1.13
C THR A 40 -0.96 -4.34 -0.27
N LEU A 41 0.02 -5.10 -0.77
CA LEU A 41 -0.14 -5.80 -2.06
C LEU A 41 -1.29 -6.82 -2.00
N ALA A 42 -1.39 -7.60 -0.93
CA ALA A 42 -2.45 -8.58 -0.77
C ALA A 42 -3.85 -7.94 -0.73
N GLU A 43 -4.00 -6.81 -0.03
CA GLU A 43 -5.25 -6.06 0.01
C GLU A 43 -5.62 -5.47 -1.36
N LEU A 44 -4.64 -4.95 -2.10
CA LEU A 44 -4.85 -4.42 -3.45
C LEU A 44 -5.25 -5.51 -4.45
N GLU A 45 -4.74 -6.74 -4.32
CA GLU A 45 -5.17 -7.89 -5.13
C GLU A 45 -6.55 -8.43 -4.72
N LEU A 46 -6.94 -8.29 -3.44
CA LEU A 46 -8.26 -8.70 -2.93
C LEU A 46 -9.39 -7.78 -3.44
N LEU A 47 -9.14 -6.47 -3.52
CA LEU A 47 -10.15 -5.48 -3.92
C LEU A 47 -10.83 -5.79 -5.28
N PRO A 48 -10.11 -6.12 -6.36
CA PRO A 48 -10.70 -6.56 -7.63
C PRO A 48 -11.66 -7.74 -7.48
N LEU A 49 -11.31 -8.73 -6.64
CA LEU A 49 -12.12 -9.92 -6.41
C LEU A 49 -13.42 -9.58 -5.68
N GLN A 50 -13.33 -8.79 -4.60
CA GLN A 50 -14.50 -8.40 -3.81
C GLN A 50 -15.48 -7.50 -4.58
N ASN A 51 -14.98 -6.72 -5.54
CA ASN A 51 -15.78 -5.74 -6.27
C ASN A 51 -16.12 -6.18 -7.70
N ASN A 52 -15.91 -7.46 -8.04
CA ASN A 52 -16.17 -8.04 -9.36
C ASN A 52 -15.58 -7.19 -10.51
N TRP A 53 -14.33 -6.77 -10.38
CA TRP A 53 -13.67 -5.98 -11.42
C TRP A 53 -13.48 -6.81 -12.69
N SER A 54 -13.52 -6.13 -13.84
CA SER A 54 -13.13 -6.75 -15.09
C SER A 54 -11.63 -7.06 -15.08
N LYS A 55 -11.23 -8.13 -15.79
CA LYS A 55 -9.83 -8.49 -15.97
C LYS A 55 -8.97 -7.30 -16.43
N LYS A 56 -9.49 -6.51 -17.37
CA LYS A 56 -8.82 -5.29 -17.86
C LYS A 56 -8.48 -4.32 -16.73
N ARG A 57 -9.43 -4.04 -15.83
CA ARG A 57 -9.22 -3.12 -14.70
C ARG A 57 -8.24 -3.69 -13.67
N HIS A 58 -8.24 -5.01 -13.48
CA HIS A 58 -7.26 -5.68 -12.63
C HIS A 58 -5.85 -5.61 -13.22
N ASP A 59 -5.70 -5.79 -14.53
CA ASP A 59 -4.42 -5.64 -15.23
C ASP A 59 -3.91 -4.19 -15.17
N GLU A 60 -4.79 -3.20 -15.30
CA GLU A 60 -4.46 -1.78 -15.10
C GLU A 60 -3.93 -1.49 -13.68
N LEU A 61 -4.51 -2.12 -12.65
CA LEU A 61 -4.00 -2.01 -11.28
C LEU A 61 -2.59 -2.60 -11.18
N ARG A 62 -2.37 -3.81 -11.70
CA ARG A 62 -1.05 -4.46 -11.67
C ARG A 62 0.02 -3.65 -12.41
N GLU A 63 -0.33 -3.03 -13.53
CA GLU A 63 0.57 -2.13 -14.22
C GLU A 63 0.90 -0.90 -13.36
N ASN A 64 -0.10 -0.32 -12.69
CA ASN A 64 0.13 0.78 -11.76
C ASN A 64 1.05 0.38 -10.60
N LEU A 65 0.95 -0.84 -10.08
CA LEU A 65 1.76 -1.32 -8.95
C LEU A 65 3.26 -1.45 -9.28
N LYS A 66 3.64 -1.54 -10.56
CA LYS A 66 5.04 -1.54 -10.98
C LYS A 66 5.78 -0.24 -10.65
N ASN A 67 5.06 0.85 -10.38
CA ASN A 67 5.66 2.11 -9.95
C ASN A 67 6.11 2.11 -8.47
N TYR A 68 5.85 1.03 -7.74
CA TYR A 68 6.16 0.89 -6.33
C TYR A 68 7.21 -0.20 -6.10
N THR A 69 8.06 0.00 -5.11
CA THR A 69 9.01 -1.02 -4.66
C THR A 69 8.32 -1.95 -3.67
N PHE A 70 8.29 -3.24 -3.97
CA PHE A 70 7.74 -4.24 -3.07
C PHE A 70 8.75 -4.63 -1.98
N ILE A 71 8.30 -4.75 -0.73
CA ILE A 71 9.09 -5.31 0.37
C ILE A 71 8.40 -6.51 1.00
N GLU A 72 9.14 -7.61 1.09
CA GLU A 72 8.70 -8.83 1.75
C GLU A 72 8.74 -8.67 3.27
N ALA A 73 7.84 -9.36 3.97
CA ALA A 73 7.94 -9.48 5.41
C ALA A 73 9.09 -10.41 5.79
N ASN A 74 9.86 -10.02 6.79
CA ASN A 74 10.89 -10.85 7.40
C ASN A 74 10.64 -10.99 8.91
N GLN A 75 11.45 -11.81 9.58
CA GLN A 75 11.31 -12.06 11.02
C GLN A 75 11.36 -10.78 11.86
N GLU A 76 12.23 -9.82 11.51
CA GLU A 76 12.36 -8.56 12.24
C GLU A 76 11.09 -7.70 12.13
N ILE A 77 10.51 -7.59 10.92
CA ILE A 77 9.24 -6.89 10.69
C ILE A 77 8.12 -7.54 11.52
N CYS A 78 8.04 -8.87 11.50
CA CYS A 78 7.01 -9.61 12.26
C CYS A 78 7.11 -9.38 13.76
N LEU A 79 8.33 -9.39 14.32
CA LEU A 79 8.56 -9.16 15.75
C LEU A 79 8.19 -7.73 16.16
N LYS A 80 8.58 -6.73 15.36
CA LYS A 80 8.20 -5.32 15.60
C LYS A 80 6.69 -5.13 15.55
N TRP A 81 6.03 -5.70 14.54
CA TRP A 81 4.58 -5.66 14.42
C TRP A 81 3.89 -6.28 15.64
N ALA A 82 4.35 -7.46 16.09
CA ALA A 82 3.77 -8.14 17.26
C ALA A 82 3.87 -7.27 18.52
N LYS A 83 5.02 -6.63 18.75
CA LYS A 83 5.21 -5.70 19.87
C LYS A 83 4.26 -4.50 19.80
N ILE A 84 4.22 -3.82 18.65
CA ILE A 84 3.35 -2.65 18.44
C ILE A 84 1.88 -3.02 18.66
N ARG A 85 1.44 -4.17 18.13
CA ARG A 85 0.06 -4.65 18.30
C ARG A 85 -0.27 -4.98 19.74
N PHE A 86 0.66 -5.60 20.47
CA PHE A 86 0.48 -5.89 21.89
C PHE A 86 0.33 -4.60 22.71
N GLU A 87 1.19 -3.61 22.46
CA GLU A 87 1.15 -2.30 23.13
C GLU A 87 -0.14 -1.54 22.81
N ALA A 88 -0.55 -1.50 21.53
CA ALA A 88 -1.81 -0.87 21.12
C ALA A 88 -3.02 -1.51 21.81
N LYS A 89 -3.09 -2.84 21.86
CA LYS A 89 -4.18 -3.56 22.55
C LYS A 89 -4.25 -3.23 24.04
N ARG A 90 -3.10 -3.00 24.69
CA ARG A 90 -3.05 -2.66 26.12
C ARG A 90 -3.51 -1.24 26.41
N ASN A 91 -3.32 -0.33 25.45
CA ASN A 91 -3.54 1.10 25.66
C ASN A 91 -4.94 1.60 25.24
N GLY A 92 -5.76 0.75 24.59
CA GLY A 92 -7.18 1.02 24.32
C GLY A 92 -7.43 2.09 23.27
#